data_AF-A0A0C3DVW1-F1
#
_entry.id   AF-A0A0C3DVW1-F1
#
_cell.length_a   1.000
_cell.length_b   1.000
_cell.length_c   1.000
_cell.angle_alpha   90.00
_cell.angle_beta   90.00
_cell.angle_gamma   90.00
#
_symmetry.space_group_name_H-M   'P 1'
#
loop_
_entity.id
_entity.type
_entity.pdbx_description
1 polymer ?
#
loop_
_entity_poly.entity_id
_entity_poly.type
_entity_poly.pdbx_seq_one_letter_code
_entity_poly.pdbx_strand_id
1 'polypeptide(L)' 'LPHTLVSHGLFPTVPTQPRMAVSVDLLLFFCALFECLCDMAHALAAVLSTYYTIQGFHVMLRFHRY' A
#
# COMPACT_ATOMS: atom_id res chain seq x y z
N LEU A 1 18.11 -2.10 -7.17
CA LEU A 1 16.63 -2.23 -7.13
C LEU A 1 15.94 -0.94 -6.66
N PRO A 2 16.21 -0.37 -5.47
CA PRO A 2 15.57 0.88 -5.06
C PRO A 2 15.95 2.07 -5.96
N HIS A 3 17.22 2.16 -6.37
CA HIS A 3 17.70 3.26 -7.24
C HIS A 3 17.02 3.30 -8.61
N THR A 4 16.69 2.16 -9.20
CA THR A 4 16.01 2.09 -10.50
C THR A 4 14.57 2.56 -10.42
N LEU A 5 13.87 2.27 -9.32
CA LEU A 5 12.50 2.71 -9.12
C LEU A 5 12.43 4.22 -8.84
N VAL A 6 13.42 4.74 -8.12
CA VAL A 6 13.60 6.19 -7.88
C VAL A 6 13.94 6.95 -9.17
N SER A 7 14.83 6.42 -10.03
CA SER A 7 15.16 7.08 -11.30
C SER A 7 14.01 7.10 -12.30
N HIS A 8 13.05 6.18 -12.17
CA HIS A 8 11.82 6.15 -12.96
C HIS A 8 10.66 6.95 -12.33
N GLY A 9 10.89 7.66 -11.22
CA GLY A 9 9.86 8.47 -10.55
C GLY A 9 8.75 7.66 -9.88
N LEU A 10 8.94 6.36 -9.69
CA LEU A 10 7.96 5.47 -9.07
C LEU A 10 7.97 5.57 -7.53
N PHE A 11 9.02 6.15 -6.97
CA PHE A 11 9.09 6.52 -5.56
C PHE A 11 9.50 7.97 -5.43
N PRO A 12 8.89 8.74 -4.52
CA PRO A 12 9.40 10.05 -4.19
C PRO A 12 10.81 9.88 -3.64
N THR A 13 11.79 10.40 -4.38
CA THR A 13 13.18 10.48 -3.93
C THR A 13 13.22 11.21 -2.59
N VAL A 14 14.01 10.72 -1.63
CA VAL A 14 14.28 11.48 -0.40
C VAL A 14 14.74 12.88 -0.80
N PRO A 15 14.16 13.94 -0.20
CA PRO A 15 14.54 15.30 -0.56
C PRO A 15 16.03 15.49 -0.25
N THR A 16 16.81 15.73 -1.31
CA THR A 16 18.27 15.82 -1.24
C THR A 16 18.74 17.05 -0.46
N GLN A 17 17.85 18.00 -0.22
CA GLN A 17 18.13 19.25 0.47
C GLN A 17 16.99 19.60 1.45
N PRO A 18 17.31 20.23 2.59
CA PRO A 18 16.29 20.80 3.46
C PRO A 18 15.48 21.86 2.70
N ARG A 19 14.15 21.84 2.87
CA ARG A 19 13.16 22.72 2.20
C ARG A 19 12.88 22.45 0.73
N MET A 20 13.16 21.23 0.24
CA MET A 20 12.70 20.82 -1.09
C MET A 20 11.17 20.85 -1.15
N ALA A 21 10.61 21.67 -2.04
CA ALA A 21 9.18 21.71 -2.28
C ALA A 21 8.73 20.40 -2.95
N VAL A 22 7.81 19.68 -2.31
CA VAL A 22 7.18 18.49 -2.88
C VAL A 22 5.85 18.91 -3.48
N SER A 23 5.54 18.41 -4.68
CA SER A 23 4.25 18.68 -5.31
C SER A 23 3.11 18.11 -4.47
N VAL A 24 2.12 18.94 -4.15
CA VAL A 24 0.92 18.53 -3.41
C VAL A 24 0.10 17.54 -4.25
N ASP A 25 0.02 17.74 -5.56
CA ASP A 25 -0.69 16.83 -6.47
C ASP A 25 -0.04 15.44 -6.50
N LEU A 26 1.29 15.39 -6.44
CA LEU A 26 2.02 14.12 -6.35
C LEU A 26 1.71 13.39 -5.04
N LEU A 27 1.65 14.12 -3.92
CA LEU A 27 1.31 13.54 -2.63
C LEU A 27 -0.12 13.00 -2.60
N LEU A 28 -1.08 13.77 -3.13
CA LEU A 28 -2.47 13.34 -3.25
C LEU A 28 -2.62 12.11 -4.15
N PHE A 29 -1.88 12.05 -5.26
CA PHE A 29 -1.82 10.87 -6.12
C PHE A 29 -1.31 9.63 -5.37
N PHE A 30 -0.21 9.76 -4.63
CA PHE A 30 0.31 8.65 -3.82
C PHE A 30 -0.65 8.23 -2.70
N CYS A 31 -1.33 9.17 -2.04
CA CYS A 31 -2.35 8.87 -1.05
C CYS A 31 -3.49 8.04 -1.65
N ALA A 32 -4.07 8.49 -2.77
CA ALA A 32 -5.15 7.77 -3.44
C ALA A 32 -4.72 6.38 -3.93
N LEU A 33 -3.50 6.26 -4.46
CA LEU A 33 -2.94 4.98 -4.86
C LEU A 33 -2.76 4.04 -3.67
N PHE A 34 -2.28 4.57 -2.54
CA PHE A 34 -2.05 3.78 -1.33
C PHE A 34 -3.35 3.30 -0.71
N GLU A 35 -4.38 4.15 -0.65
CA GLU A 35 -5.73 3.79 -0.19
C GLU A 35 -6.31 2.64 -1.04
N CYS A 36 -6.30 2.79 -2.37
CA CYS A 36 -6.77 1.76 -3.28
C CYS A 36 -6.02 0.43 -3.12
N LEU A 37 -4.68 0.50 -2.98
CA LEU A 37 -3.87 -0.71 -2.76
C LEU A 37 -4.17 -1.37 -1.41
N CYS A 38 -4.39 -0.57 -0.37
CA CYS A 38 -4.74 -1.05 0.96
C CYS A 38 -6.11 -1.72 0.97
N ASP A 39 -7.10 -1.15 0.28
CA ASP A 39 -8.44 -1.71 0.12
C ASP A 39 -8.39 -3.05 -0.61
N MET A 40 -7.60 -3.13 -1.69
CA MET A 40 -7.40 -4.38 -2.42
C MET A 40 -6.68 -5.43 -1.58
N ALA A 41 -5.68 -5.03 -0.78
CA ALA A 41 -4.99 -5.92 0.15
C ALA A 41 -5.94 -6.43 1.26
N HIS A 42 -6.81 -5.58 1.79
CA HIS A 42 -7.84 -5.96 2.76
C HIS A 42 -8.85 -6.94 2.14
N ALA A 43 -9.33 -6.66 0.92
CA ALA A 43 -10.24 -7.55 0.21
C ALA A 43 -9.60 -8.93 -0.03
N LEU A 44 -8.35 -8.96 -0.50
CA LEU A 44 -7.60 -10.19 -0.70
C LEU A 44 -7.44 -10.98 0.60
N ALA A 45 -7.07 -10.29 1.68
CA ALA A 45 -6.87 -10.94 2.97
C ALA A 45 -8.18 -11.49 3.55
N ALA A 46 -9.32 -10.80 3.32
CA ALA A 46 -10.64 -11.30 3.66
C ALA A 46 -11.00 -12.56 2.84
N VAL A 47 -10.75 -12.56 1.53
CA VAL A 47 -10.98 -13.73 0.66
C VAL A 47 -10.11 -14.92 1.07
N LEU A 48 -8.84 -14.68 1.41
CA LEU A 48 -7.96 -15.74 1.89
C LEU A 48 -8.44 -16.26 3.25
N SER A 49 -8.83 -15.39 4.17
CA SER A 49 -9.39 -15.80 5.46
C SER A 49 -10.62 -16.69 5.28
N THR A 50 -11.56 -16.34 4.40
CA THR A 50 -12.75 -17.17 4.12
C THR A 50 -12.37 -18.48 3.46
N TYR A 51 -11.50 -18.46 2.44
CA TYR A 51 -11.03 -19.65 1.75
C TYR A 51 -10.38 -20.66 2.71
N TYR A 52 -9.45 -20.20 3.54
CA TYR A 52 -8.77 -21.06 4.50
C TYR A 52 -9.69 -21.55 5.62
N THR A 53 -10.66 -20.73 6.05
CA THR A 53 -11.68 -21.15 7.04
C THR A 53 -12.53 -22.30 6.49
N ILE A 54 -12.95 -22.23 5.22
CA ILE A 54 -13.69 -23.31 4.56
C ILE A 54 -12.88 -24.60 4.51
N GLN A 55 -11.56 -24.47 4.33
CA GLN A 55 -10.62 -25.60 4.31
C GLN A 55 -10.26 -26.13 5.72
N GLY A 56 -10.89 -25.62 6.78
CA GLY A 56 -10.67 -26.07 8.16
C GLY A 56 -9.44 -25.47 8.84
N PHE A 57 -8.75 -24.51 8.21
CA PHE A 57 -7.61 -23.82 8.78
C PHE A 57 -8.05 -22.56 9.53
N HIS A 58 -7.61 -22.42 10.78
CA HIS A 58 -7.92 -21.26 11.60
C HIS A 58 -6.96 -20.11 11.28
N VAL A 59 -7.32 -19.28 10.30
CA VAL A 59 -6.52 -18.10 9.93
C VAL A 59 -6.79 -16.96 10.90
N MET A 60 -5.83 -16.68 11.79
CA MET A 60 -5.84 -15.53 12.68
C MET A 60 -5.30 -14.28 11.97
N LEU A 61 -5.91 -13.89 10.84
CA LEU A 61 -5.77 -12.51 10.35
C LEU A 61 -6.93 -11.69 10.94
N ARG A 62 -6.63 -11.01 12.04
CA ARG A 62 -7.61 -10.19 12.78
C ARG A 62 -7.77 -8.85 12.06
N PHE A 63 -8.59 -8.81 11.01
CA PHE A 63 -9.04 -7.55 10.42
C PHE A 63 -10.22 -7.04 11.23
N HIS A 64 -10.01 -5.97 11.98
CA HIS A 64 -11.08 -5.26 12.65
C HIS A 64 -11.97 -4.64 11.56
N ARG A 65 -13.10 -5.27 11.26
CA ARG A 65 -14.16 -4.65 10.48
C ARG A 65 -14.67 -3.48 11.32
N TYR A 66 -14.60 -2.27 10.75
CA TYR A 66 -15.35 -1.12 11.24
C TYR A 66 -16.83 -1.31 10.88
#